data_AF-E1ZUU1-F1
#
_entry.id   AF-E1ZUU1-F1
#
_cell.length_a   1.000
_cell.length_b   1.000
_cell.length_c   1.000
_cell.angle_alpha   90.00
_cell.angle_beta   90.00
_cell.angle_gamma   90.00
#
_symmetry.space_group_name_H-M   'P 1'
#
loop_
_entity.id
_entity.type
_entity.pdbx_description
1 polymer ?
#
loop_
_entity_poly.entity_id
_entity_poly.type
_entity_poly.pdbx_seq_one_letter_code
_entity_poly.pdbx_strand_id
1 'polypeptide(L)'
;MAEWNISDRQEYYDYMNPVGTFASELECTVATKLHRMNLSIYRELAGRYELELVFHNRVNIHYETARLLFTGCSENGHYDVLLPDSMSSFYVS
;
A
#
# COMPACT_ATOMS: atom_id res chain seq x y z
N MET A 1 3.18 -9.94 -16.00
CA MET A 1 3.84 -8.68 -16.40
C MET A 1 3.33 -7.64 -15.44
N ALA A 2 4.19 -6.76 -14.91
CA ALA A 2 3.66 -5.55 -14.26
C ALA A 2 2.80 -4.80 -15.30
N GLU A 3 1.75 -4.10 -14.86
CA GLU A 3 0.82 -3.40 -15.79
C GLU A 3 1.55 -2.46 -16.75
N TRP A 4 2.67 -1.93 -16.30
CA TRP A 4 3.63 -1.20 -17.10
C TRP A 4 4.45 -2.23 -17.86
N ASN A 5 4.27 -2.30 -19.18
CA ASN A 5 5.04 -3.15 -20.09
C ASN A 5 6.53 -2.74 -20.20
N ILE A 6 7.07 -2.17 -19.11
CA ILE A 6 8.43 -1.72 -18.90
C ILE A 6 9.23 -2.94 -18.45
N SER A 7 10.18 -3.34 -19.29
CA SER A 7 11.05 -4.49 -19.04
C SER A 7 12.46 -4.08 -18.61
N ASP A 8 12.82 -2.80 -18.79
CA ASP A 8 14.08 -2.22 -18.35
C ASP A 8 13.94 -1.57 -16.95
N ARG A 9 14.86 -1.91 -16.05
CA ARG A 9 14.91 -1.34 -14.69
C ARG A 9 15.16 0.16 -14.69
N GLN A 10 16.01 0.66 -15.57
CA GLN A 10 16.34 2.09 -15.65
C GLN A 10 15.13 2.89 -16.14
N GLU A 11 14.43 2.37 -17.16
CA GLU A 11 13.19 2.99 -17.65
C GLU A 11 12.12 3.06 -16.54
N TYR A 12 11.96 1.98 -15.76
CA TYR A 12 11.04 1.98 -14.62
C TYR A 12 11.47 2.98 -13.54
N TYR A 13 12.77 3.06 -13.23
CA TYR A 13 13.29 4.03 -12.26
C TYR A 13 13.01 5.47 -12.72
N ASP A 14 13.30 5.77 -13.98
CA ASP A 14 13.08 7.10 -14.55
C ASP A 14 11.59 7.47 -14.57
N TYR A 15 10.71 6.50 -14.80
CA TYR A 15 9.25 6.67 -14.70
C TYR A 15 8.77 6.98 -13.27
N MET A 16 9.33 6.30 -12.26
CA MET A 16 8.95 6.47 -10.86
C MET A 16 9.59 7.70 -10.18
N ASN A 17 10.65 8.26 -10.76
CA ASN A 17 11.43 9.36 -10.18
C ASN A 17 10.67 10.71 -10.04
N PRO A 18 9.74 11.11 -10.92
CA PRO A 18 8.98 12.35 -10.76
C PRO A 18 8.10 12.38 -9.50
N VAL A 19 8.02 13.54 -8.86
CA VAL A 19 7.13 13.74 -7.70
C VAL A 19 5.67 13.72 -8.18
N GLY A 20 4.84 12.92 -7.50
CA GLY A 20 3.43 12.76 -7.82
C GLY A 20 3.11 11.55 -8.70
N THR A 21 4.11 10.77 -9.11
CA THR A 21 3.85 9.45 -9.73
C THR A 21 3.16 8.54 -8.72
N PHE A 22 2.04 7.93 -9.13
CA PHE A 22 1.29 7.01 -8.29
C PHE A 22 2.07 5.73 -8.03
N ALA A 23 2.00 5.24 -6.79
CA ALA A 23 2.49 3.93 -6.42
C ALA A 23 1.35 2.91 -6.46
N SER A 24 1.67 1.70 -6.89
CA SER A 24 0.82 0.51 -6.92
C SER A 24 1.25 -0.50 -5.85
N GLU A 25 0.60 -1.66 -5.83
CA GLU A 25 0.95 -2.80 -4.97
C GLU A 25 2.43 -3.20 -5.08
N LEU A 26 3.02 -3.09 -6.27
CA LEU A 26 4.42 -3.45 -6.51
C LEU A 26 5.37 -2.56 -5.68
N GLU A 27 5.20 -1.24 -5.79
CA GLU A 27 6.04 -0.28 -5.08
C GLU A 27 5.87 -0.42 -3.57
N CYS A 28 4.63 -0.63 -3.10
CA CYS A 28 4.37 -0.88 -1.69
C CYS A 28 5.07 -2.17 -1.19
N THR A 29 5.07 -3.24 -1.99
CA THR A 29 5.74 -4.52 -1.65
C THR A 29 7.26 -4.39 -1.61
N VAL A 30 7.85 -3.58 -2.49
CA VAL A 30 9.29 -3.31 -2.46
C VAL A 30 9.65 -2.48 -1.23
N ALA A 31 8.87 -1.43 -0.94
CA ALA A 31 9.08 -0.57 0.21
C ALA A 31 9.05 -1.36 1.54
N THR A 32 8.11 -2.29 1.70
CA THR A 32 7.99 -3.06 2.95
C THR A 32 9.18 -3.98 3.20
N LYS A 33 9.76 -4.57 2.14
CA LYS A 33 11.01 -5.34 2.24
C LYS A 33 12.18 -4.45 2.67
N LEU A 34 12.31 -3.26 2.07
CA LEU A 34 13.38 -2.30 2.40
C LEU A 34 13.26 -1.81 3.85
N HIS A 35 12.04 -1.56 4.31
CA HIS A 35 11.76 -1.01 5.64
C HIS A 35 11.49 -2.06 6.72
N ARG A 36 11.64 -3.36 6.42
CA ARG A 36 11.40 -4.46 7.37
C ARG A 36 10.00 -4.42 7.99
N MET A 37 8.99 -4.28 7.15
CA MET A 37 7.58 -4.28 7.53
C MET A 37 6.82 -5.37 6.77
N ASN A 38 5.71 -5.82 7.33
CA ASN A 38 4.64 -6.50 6.60
C ASN A 38 3.65 -5.46 6.07
N LEU A 39 2.81 -5.85 5.11
CA LEU A 39 1.78 -4.98 4.54
C LEU A 39 0.44 -5.69 4.48
N SER A 40 -0.61 -4.96 4.84
CA SER A 40 -1.99 -5.32 4.52
C SER A 40 -2.66 -4.13 3.84
N ILE A 41 -3.30 -4.38 2.70
CA ILE A 41 -4.13 -3.38 2.00
C ILE A 41 -5.57 -3.86 2.08
N TYR A 42 -6.43 -2.96 2.51
CA TYR A 42 -7.86 -3.18 2.65
C TYR A 42 -8.63 -2.34 1.63
N ARG A 43 -9.86 -2.75 1.31
CA ARG A 43 -10.81 -1.96 0.53
C ARG A 43 -12.15 -1.96 1.26
N GLU A 44 -12.89 -0.85 1.18
CA GLU A 44 -14.25 -0.81 1.71
C GLU A 44 -15.22 -1.56 0.79
N LEU A 45 -16.05 -2.43 1.37
CA LEU A 45 -17.19 -3.02 0.70
C LEU A 45 -18.33 -1.99 0.63
N ALA A 46 -18.65 -1.57 -0.59
CA ALA A 46 -19.63 -0.52 -0.85
C ALA A 46 -20.94 -0.74 -0.07
N GLY A 47 -21.29 0.22 0.77
CA GLY A 47 -22.55 0.25 1.52
C GLY A 47 -22.61 -0.65 2.76
N ARG A 48 -21.50 -1.27 3.18
CA ARG A 48 -21.47 -2.15 4.36
C ARG A 48 -20.62 -1.65 5.51
N TYR A 49 -19.83 -0.59 5.32
CA TYR A 49 -18.83 -0.13 6.30
C TYR A 49 -17.88 -1.25 6.77
N GLU A 50 -17.70 -2.26 5.92
CA GLU A 50 -16.86 -3.43 6.18
C GLU A 50 -15.59 -3.32 5.33
N LEU A 51 -14.45 -3.68 5.92
CA LEU A 51 -13.17 -3.71 5.22
C LEU A 51 -12.86 -5.14 4.76
N GLU A 52 -12.58 -5.29 3.47
CA GLU A 52 -12.07 -6.51 2.88
C GLU A 52 -10.54 -6.42 2.75
N LEU A 53 -9.83 -7.46 3.18
CA LEU A 53 -8.39 -7.58 2.95
C LEU A 53 -8.14 -8.00 1.50
N VAL A 54 -7.65 -7.09 0.68
CA VAL A 54 -7.42 -7.35 -0.75
C VAL A 54 -5.98 -7.79 -1.05
N PHE A 55 -5.03 -7.42 -0.20
CA PHE A 55 -3.63 -7.81 -0.35
C PHE A 55 -2.95 -7.96 1.01
N HIS A 56 -2.14 -9.00 1.15
CA HIS A 56 -1.29 -9.19 2.32
C HIS A 56 0.10 -9.66 1.90
N ASN A 57 1.12 -8.86 2.19
CA ASN A 57 2.51 -9.23 2.03
C ASN A 57 3.16 -9.43 3.40
N ARG A 58 3.51 -10.68 3.69
CA ARG A 58 4.24 -11.04 4.91
C ARG A 58 5.71 -11.27 4.58
N VAL A 59 6.55 -10.31 4.93
CA VAL A 59 8.01 -10.39 4.79
C VAL A 59 8.62 -11.22 5.94
N ASN A 60 8.16 -11.03 7.18
CA ASN A 60 8.63 -11.78 8.34
C ASN A 60 7.57 -11.79 9.46
N ILE A 61 7.46 -12.88 10.22
CA ILE A 61 6.53 -13.00 11.36
C ILE A 61 6.80 -11.98 12.48
N HIS A 62 8.03 -11.52 12.64
CA HIS A 62 8.43 -10.59 13.71
C HIS A 62 8.31 -9.11 13.32
N TYR A 63 7.97 -8.80 12.06
CA TYR A 63 7.83 -7.43 11.59
C TYR A 63 6.42 -6.90 11.85
N GLU A 64 6.35 -5.61 12.15
CA GLU A 64 5.07 -4.91 12.26
C GLU A 64 4.36 -4.87 10.91
N THR A 65 3.03 -4.84 10.94
CA THR A 65 2.21 -4.79 9.73
C THR A 65 1.70 -3.37 9.51
N ALA A 66 2.20 -2.71 8.47
CA ALA A 66 1.58 -1.49 7.94
C ALA A 66 0.21 -1.84 7.34
N ARG A 67 -0.80 -1.01 7.61
CA ARG A 67 -2.16 -1.20 7.12
C ARG A 67 -2.59 0.00 6.31
N LEU A 68 -3.02 -0.25 5.07
CA LEU A 68 -3.50 0.78 4.17
C LEU A 68 -4.97 0.50 3.80
N LEU A 69 -5.76 1.55 3.63
CA LEU A 69 -7.07 1.52 3.01
C LEU A 69 -6.95 2.07 1.60
N PHE A 70 -7.29 1.26 0.61
CA PHE A 70 -7.34 1.68 -0.78
C PHE A 70 -8.76 2.13 -1.15
N THR A 71 -8.88 3.34 -1.68
CA THR A 71 -10.13 3.88 -2.25
C THR A 71 -9.92 4.22 -3.72
N GLY A 72 -10.64 3.53 -4.61
CA GLY A 72 -10.51 3.72 -6.05
C GLY A 72 -11.36 2.75 -6.85
N CYS A 73 -11.71 3.14 -8.08
CA CYS A 73 -12.54 2.33 -9.00
C CYS A 73 -11.70 1.36 -9.87
N SER A 74 -10.37 1.42 -9.79
CA SER A 74 -9.41 0.62 -10.57
C SER A 74 -8.07 0.52 -9.81
N GLU A 75 -6.92 0.45 -10.49
CA GLU A 75 -5.56 0.45 -9.93
C GLU A 75 -5.13 1.87 -9.49
N ASN A 76 -5.73 2.89 -10.10
CA ASN A 76 -5.57 4.28 -9.69
C ASN A 76 -6.53 4.59 -8.54
N GLY A 77 -5.96 4.88 -7.37
CA GLY A 77 -6.73 5.22 -6.19
C GLY A 77 -5.88 5.90 -5.13
N HIS A 78 -6.53 6.22 -4.03
CA HIS A 78 -5.91 6.80 -2.86
C HIS A 78 -5.61 5.72 -1.83
N TYR A 79 -4.47 5.85 -1.16
CA TYR A 79 -4.10 5.00 -0.03
C TYR A 79 -4.11 5.83 1.24
N ASP A 80 -4.97 5.46 2.18
CA ASP A 80 -5.05 6.05 3.52
C ASP A 80 -4.39 5.12 4.54
N VAL A 81 -3.72 5.68 5.54
CA VAL A 81 -3.10 4.89 6.61
C VAL A 81 -4.17 4.48 7.63
N LEU A 82 -4.27 3.18 7.89
CA LEU A 82 -5.10 2.65 8.97
C LEU A 82 -4.24 2.53 10.24
N LEU A 83 -4.42 3.50 11.13
CA LEU A 83 -3.74 3.51 12.42
C LEU A 83 -4.33 2.42 13.33
N PRO A 84 -3.49 1.70 14.10
CA PRO A 84 -3.99 0.82 15.15
C PRO A 84 -4.67 1.64 16.24
N ASP A 85 -5.68 1.06 16.89
CA ASP A 85 -6.46 1.73 17.96
C ASP A 85 -5.57 2.31 19.06
N SER A 86 -4.45 1.66 19.38
CA SER A 86 -3.46 2.13 20.36
C SER A 86 -2.81 3.47 19.98
N MET A 87 -2.74 3.81 18.69
CA MET A 87 -2.16 5.04 18.19
C MET A 87 -3.19 6.14 17.92
N SER A 88 -4.50 5.82 17.94
CA SER A 88 -5.57 6.81 17.76
C SER A 88 -5.52 7.92 18.81
N SER A 89 -5.12 7.59 20.06
CA SER A 89 -5.08 8.57 21.16
C SER A 89 -4.12 9.74 20.95
N PHE A 90 -3.07 9.58 20.14
CA PHE A 90 -2.07 10.63 19.88
C PHE A 90 -2.58 11.74 18.94
N TYR A 91 -3.66 11.49 18.20
CA TYR A 91 -4.18 12.43 17.20
C TYR A 91 -5.50 13.09 17.61
N VAL A 92 -6.05 12.76 18.79
CA VAL A 92 -7.27 13.36 19.36
C VAL A 92 -6.92 14.34 20.51
N SER A 93 -5.66 14.78 20.60
CA SER A 93 -5.18 15.76 21.60
C SER A 93 -5.24 17.19 21.06
#